data_AF-A0AAW0M641-F1
#
_entry.id   AF-A0AAW0M641-F1
#
_cell.length_a   1.000
_cell.length_b   1.000
_cell.length_c   1.000
_cell.angle_alpha   90.00
_cell.angle_beta   90.00
_cell.angle_gamma   90.00
#
_symmetry.space_group_name_H-M   'P 1'
#
loop_
_entity.id
_entity.type
_entity.pdbx_description
1 polymer ?
#
loop_
_entity_poly.entity_id
_entity_poly.type
_entity_poly.pdbx_seq_one_letter_code
_entity_poly.pdbx_strand_id
1 'polypeptide(L)'
;MAEPNSTFKPIKPKLKPKPRTPKQTPESKYWSSFKTHQIPDLISSITSLTFSPSPPHPFAATHSTSLKIFNPQTLSPSSTISSFSDVS
;
A
#
# COMPACT_ATOMS: atom_id res chain seq x y z
N MET A 1 64.11 9.76 -32.88
CA MET A 1 62.78 10.41 -32.82
C MET A 1 62.09 9.89 -31.57
N ALA A 2 61.67 10.78 -30.66
CA ALA A 2 61.15 10.42 -29.34
C ALA A 2 59.63 10.25 -29.37
N GLU A 3 59.13 9.11 -28.87
CA GLU A 3 57.71 8.80 -28.72
C GLU A 3 57.11 9.54 -27.50
N PRO A 4 55.94 10.18 -27.62
CA PRO A 4 55.28 10.82 -26.49
C PRO A 4 54.56 9.78 -25.60
N ASN A 5 55.14 9.49 -24.44
CA ASN A 5 54.52 8.69 -23.37
C ASN A 5 53.32 9.42 -22.75
N SER A 6 52.13 9.24 -23.30
CA SER A 6 50.87 9.59 -22.61
C SER A 6 50.30 8.35 -21.93
N THR A 7 50.71 8.12 -20.68
CA THR A 7 50.18 7.02 -19.86
C THR A 7 48.79 7.41 -19.34
N PHE A 8 47.75 7.08 -20.11
CA PHE A 8 46.37 7.14 -19.63
C PHE A 8 46.16 6.10 -18.52
N LYS A 9 45.80 6.55 -17.31
CA LYS A 9 45.43 5.65 -16.20
C LYS A 9 43.93 5.74 -15.94
N PRO A 10 43.13 4.72 -16.30
CA PRO A 10 41.71 4.73 -16.02
C PRO A 10 41.49 4.66 -14.50
N ILE A 11 40.88 5.71 -13.95
CA ILE A 11 40.41 5.73 -12.57
C ILE A 11 39.17 4.84 -12.44
N LYS A 12 39.25 3.78 -11.64
CA LYS A 12 38.10 2.93 -11.35
C LYS A 12 37.09 3.72 -10.52
N PRO A 13 35.82 3.86 -10.94
CA PRO A 13 34.81 4.56 -10.16
C PRO A 13 34.63 3.83 -8.81
N LYS A 14 34.67 4.59 -7.71
CA LYS A 14 34.48 4.03 -6.36
C LYS A 14 33.08 3.41 -6.27
N LEU A 15 33.04 2.12 -5.97
CA LEU A 15 31.78 1.39 -5.73
C LEU A 15 31.05 2.06 -4.56
N LYS A 16 29.85 2.60 -4.83
CA LYS A 16 29.00 3.13 -3.77
C LYS A 16 28.64 1.97 -2.83
N PRO A 17 28.72 2.14 -1.50
CA PRO A 17 28.32 1.11 -0.57
C PRO A 17 26.86 0.73 -0.83
N LYS A 18 26.59 -0.58 -0.92
CA LYS A 18 25.23 -1.13 -1.03
C LYS A 18 24.40 -0.52 0.12
N PRO A 19 23.18 0.00 -0.14
CA PRO A 19 22.31 0.47 0.92
C PRO A 19 22.23 -0.61 1.99
N ARG A 20 22.63 -0.27 3.22
CA ARG A 20 22.54 -1.17 4.37
C ARG A 20 21.06 -1.47 4.55
N THR A 21 20.64 -2.68 4.22
CA THR A 21 19.27 -3.12 4.49
C THR A 21 19.04 -2.94 5.99
N PRO A 22 18.02 -2.16 6.40
CA PRO A 22 17.71 -2.02 7.81
C PRO A 22 17.47 -3.42 8.38
N LYS A 23 18.03 -3.71 9.56
CA LYS A 23 17.80 -4.99 10.25
C LYS A 23 16.28 -5.16 10.39
N GLN A 24 15.76 -6.26 9.86
CA GLN A 24 14.32 -6.55 9.90
C GLN A 24 13.90 -6.69 11.37
N THR A 25 13.13 -5.73 11.86
CA THR A 25 12.56 -5.77 13.22
C THR A 25 11.44 -6.80 13.27
N PRO A 26 11.11 -7.35 14.45
CA PRO A 26 9.93 -8.21 14.61
C PRO A 26 8.65 -7.52 14.12
N GLU A 27 8.53 -6.21 14.35
CA GLU A 27 7.43 -5.39 13.84
C GLU A 27 7.40 -5.32 12.29
N SER A 28 8.56 -5.11 11.65
CA SER A 28 8.64 -5.13 10.18
C SER A 28 8.21 -6.48 9.62
N LYS A 29 8.58 -7.58 10.28
CA LYS A 29 8.12 -8.93 9.91
C LYS A 29 6.61 -9.11 10.11
N TYR A 30 6.06 -8.57 11.19
CA TYR A 30 4.61 -8.59 11.46
C TYR A 30 3.83 -7.84 10.37
N TRP A 31 4.16 -6.58 10.08
CA TRP A 31 3.47 -5.80 9.04
C TRP A 31 3.66 -6.40 7.64
N SER A 32 4.81 -7.00 7.36
CA SER A 32 5.05 -7.67 6.06
C SER A 32 4.30 -8.99 5.89
N SER A 33 3.72 -9.55 6.96
CA SER A 33 2.94 -10.79 6.90
C SER A 33 1.53 -10.58 6.35
N PHE A 34 1.02 -9.35 6.38
CA PHE A 34 -0.28 -9.00 5.83
C PHE A 34 -0.22 -9.05 4.30
N LYS A 35 -1.01 -9.95 3.71
CA LYS A 35 -1.14 -10.04 2.25
C LYS A 35 -2.11 -8.97 1.76
N THR A 36 -1.75 -8.32 0.65
CA THR A 36 -2.64 -7.37 -0.01
C THR A 36 -3.80 -8.12 -0.64
N HIS A 37 -5.01 -7.79 -0.23
CA HIS A 37 -6.25 -8.24 -0.86
C HIS A 37 -6.93 -7.05 -1.52
N GLN A 38 -7.30 -7.19 -2.79
CA GLN A 38 -8.06 -6.18 -3.51
C GLN A 38 -9.56 -6.41 -3.27
N ILE A 39 -10.25 -5.33 -2.89
CA ILE A 39 -11.70 -5.33 -2.76
C ILE A 39 -12.29 -4.98 -4.13
N PRO A 40 -13.13 -5.84 -4.73
CA PRO A 40 -13.75 -5.57 -6.02
C PRO A 40 -14.73 -4.37 -5.94
N ASP A 41 -14.91 -3.68 -7.06
CA ASP A 41 -15.87 -2.58 -7.24
C ASP A 41 -15.67 -1.34 -6.35
N LEU A 42 -14.41 -1.06 -6.00
CA LEU A 42 -14.00 0.19 -5.35
C LEU A 42 -13.19 1.03 -6.34
N ILE A 43 -13.87 1.53 -7.37
CA ILE A 43 -13.24 2.30 -8.47
C ILE A 43 -13.02 3.77 -8.05
N SER A 44 -13.70 4.22 -7.00
CA SER A 44 -13.68 5.59 -6.50
C SER A 44 -12.81 5.73 -5.24
N SER A 45 -12.26 6.93 -5.04
CA SER A 45 -11.50 7.29 -3.85
C SER A 45 -12.34 7.10 -2.58
N ILE A 46 -11.78 6.40 -1.60
CA ILE A 46 -12.40 6.19 -0.28
C ILE A 46 -12.29 7.48 0.51
N THR A 47 -13.41 7.97 1.03
CA THR A 47 -13.44 9.20 1.85
C THR A 47 -13.21 8.90 3.33
N SER A 48 -13.80 7.81 3.84
CA SER A 48 -13.68 7.40 5.23
C SER A 48 -13.88 5.90 5.40
N LEU A 49 -13.30 5.35 6.47
CA LEU A 49 -13.38 3.96 6.87
C LEU A 49 -13.70 3.89 8.36
N THR A 50 -14.62 3.01 8.74
CA THR A 50 -14.96 2.76 10.14
C THR A 50 -15.15 1.27 10.41
N PHE A 51 -14.77 0.82 11.60
CA PHE A 51 -14.91 -0.57 12.05
C PHE A 51 -15.97 -0.64 13.14
N SER A 52 -16.85 -1.63 13.05
CA SER A 52 -17.81 -1.87 14.11
C SER A 52 -17.10 -2.36 15.38
N PRO A 53 -17.42 -1.80 16.57
CA PRO A 53 -16.87 -2.25 17.83
C PRO A 53 -17.41 -3.62 18.26
N SER A 54 -18.52 -4.08 17.69
CA SER A 54 -19.15 -5.35 18.02
C SER A 54 -18.72 -6.47 17.06
N PRO A 55 -18.46 -7.70 17.56
CA PRO A 55 -18.30 -8.88 16.71
C PRO A 55 -19.49 -9.03 15.74
N PRO A 56 -19.27 -9.41 14.47
CA PRO A 56 -18.02 -9.91 13.88
C PRO A 56 -17.08 -8.82 13.34
N HIS A 57 -17.20 -7.57 13.78
CA HIS A 57 -16.41 -6.40 13.33
C HIS A 57 -16.52 -6.08 11.83
N PRO A 58 -17.74 -5.98 11.26
CA PRO A 58 -17.90 -5.44 9.92
C PRO A 58 -17.28 -4.04 9.82
N PHE A 59 -16.73 -3.72 8.65
CA PHE A 59 -16.19 -2.39 8.38
C PHE A 59 -16.96 -1.73 7.25
N ALA A 60 -17.13 -0.43 7.35
CA ALA A 60 -17.86 0.36 6.38
C ALA A 60 -16.89 1.33 5.68
N ALA A 61 -16.97 1.38 4.35
CA ALA A 61 -16.18 2.27 3.51
C ALA A 61 -17.10 3.22 2.75
N THR A 62 -16.86 4.52 2.88
CA THR A 62 -17.58 5.55 2.11
C THR A 62 -16.82 5.88 0.84
N HIS A 63 -17.54 6.00 -0.27
CA HIS A 63 -17.03 6.58 -1.50
C HIS A 63 -18.10 7.41 -2.19
N SER A 64 -17.74 8.56 -2.74
CA SER A 64 -18.68 9.41 -3.51
C SER A 64 -20.03 9.59 -2.79
N THR A 65 -21.13 9.02 -3.32
CA THR A 65 -22.49 9.06 -2.77
C THR A 65 -22.98 7.70 -2.27
N SER A 66 -22.07 6.79 -1.92
CA SER A 66 -22.42 5.43 -1.48
C SER A 66 -21.55 4.96 -0.31
N LEU A 67 -22.16 4.16 0.56
CA LEU A 67 -21.50 3.47 1.65
C LEU A 67 -21.60 1.96 1.42
N LYS A 68 -20.47 1.26 1.43
CA LYS A 68 -20.42 -0.20 1.37
C LYS A 68 -19.98 -0.77 2.72
N ILE A 69 -20.68 -1.78 3.20
CA ILE A 69 -20.34 -2.53 4.41
C ILE A 69 -19.73 -3.85 3.99
N PHE A 70 -18.59 -4.21 4.56
CA PHE A 70 -17.81 -5.39 4.23
C PHE A 70 -17.65 -6.31 5.44
N ASN A 71 -17.55 -7.61 5.16
CA ASN A 71 -17.16 -8.61 6.14
C ASN A 71 -15.62 -8.61 6.29
N PRO A 72 -15.07 -8.54 7.51
CA PRO A 72 -13.61 -8.49 7.72
C PRO A 72 -12.87 -9.76 7.33
N GLN A 73 -13.55 -10.92 7.28
CA GLN A 73 -12.90 -12.21 6.98
C GLN A 73 -12.83 -12.47 5.47
N THR A 74 -13.93 -12.23 4.76
CA THR A 74 -14.06 -12.52 3.32
C THR A 74 -13.80 -11.30 2.46
N LEU A 75 -13.79 -10.08 3.03
CA LEU A 75 -13.71 -8.79 2.34
C LEU A 75 -14.81 -8.60 1.27
N SER A 76 -15.88 -9.39 1.36
CA SER A 76 -17.01 -9.31 0.45
C SER A 76 -17.99 -8.22 0.89
N PRO A 77 -18.56 -7.46 -0.06
CA PRO A 77 -19.61 -6.48 0.26
C PRO A 77 -20.84 -7.21 0.78
N SER A 78 -21.27 -6.84 1.99
CA SER A 78 -22.49 -7.35 2.62
C SER A 78 -23.70 -6.50 2.27
N SER A 79 -23.52 -5.18 2.20
CA SER A 79 -24.61 -4.25 1.90
C SER A 79 -24.06 -2.97 1.29
N THR A 80 -24.86 -2.33 0.44
CA THR A 80 -24.55 -1.04 -0.18
C THR A 80 -25.71 -0.09 0.07
N ILE A 81 -25.41 1.07 0.64
CA ILE A 81 -26.34 2.16 0.89
C ILE A 81 -25.97 3.29 -0.08
N SER A 82 -26.81 3.53 -1.08
CA SER A 82 -26.63 4.58 -2.08
C SER A 82 -27.77 5.62 -2.06
N SER A 83 -28.87 5.30 -1.38
CA SER A 83 -30.02 6.19 -1.24
C SER A 83 -29.90 7.03 0.03
N PHE A 84 -29.62 8.32 -0.13
CA PHE A 84 -29.60 9.29 0.95
C PHE A 84 -30.64 10.37 0.65
N SER A 85 -31.61 10.56 1.55
CA SER A 85 -32.73 11.51 1.36
C SER A 85 -32.31 12.98 1.31
N ASP A 86 -31.13 13.29 1.81
CA ASP A 86 -30.55 14.64 1.77
C ASP A 86 -29.95 14.98 0.39
N VAL A 87 -29.77 13.96 -0.46
CA VAL A 87 -29.05 14.06 -1.75
C VAL A 87 -29.99 13.84 -2.94
N SER A 88 -31.31 13.89 -2.72
CA SER A 88 -32.36 13.74 -3.74
C SER A 88 -32.90 15.07 -4.24
#